data_AF-A0A1I8JCX5-F1
#
_entry.id   AF-A0A1I8JCX5-F1
#
_cell.length_a   1.000
_cell.length_b   1.000
_cell.length_c   1.000
_cell.angle_alpha   90.00
_cell.angle_beta   90.00
_cell.angle_gamma   90.00
#
_symmetry.space_group_name_H-M   'P 1'
#
loop_
_entity.id
_entity.type
_entity.pdbx_description
1 polymer ?
#
loop_
_entity_poly.entity_id
_entity_poly.type
_entity_poly.pdbx_seq_one_letter_code
_entity_poly.pdbx_strand_id
1 'polypeptide(L)'
;AQRPQAPADPPADALVVSLTSRAIANARAELLYELTASEPLTEDDDLEGIQEDARKLIDAITEQAAKRVEELHEGNAVGSEKKSDSNWQLTLSSGEKGCQPDTEISLVICGDRGESDVYEIKKAKQRLRLFPDCDMEFPLRLVRSQIGELYKLRLQMSESAGDEWFVKEITLEHLTPDFELLRCPVNRWFSRLREPFEVVHEVLLIEHLK
;
A
#
# COMPACT_ATOMS: atom_id res chain seq x y z
N ALA A 1 -15.07 -23.11 35.30
CA ALA A 1 -14.76 -21.92 34.51
C ALA A 1 -14.02 -22.35 33.25
N GLN A 2 -14.68 -22.37 32.10
CA GLN A 2 -14.03 -22.62 30.82
C GLN A 2 -13.20 -21.38 30.46
N ARG A 3 -11.90 -21.57 30.18
CA ARG A 3 -11.08 -20.52 29.57
C ARG A 3 -11.71 -20.13 28.23
N PRO A 4 -11.78 -18.84 27.88
CA PRO A 4 -12.15 -18.45 26.53
C PRO A 4 -11.11 -19.04 25.56
N GLN A 5 -11.58 -19.80 24.57
CA GLN A 5 -10.77 -20.19 23.41
C GLN A 5 -10.36 -18.91 22.69
N ALA A 6 -9.05 -18.76 22.43
CA ALA A 6 -8.56 -17.74 21.50
C ALA A 6 -9.18 -17.96 20.12
N PRO A 7 -9.47 -16.90 19.34
CA PRO A 7 -9.95 -17.05 17.98
C PRO A 7 -8.95 -17.87 17.15
N ALA A 8 -9.46 -18.84 16.40
CA ALA A 8 -8.64 -19.69 15.55
C ALA A 8 -8.00 -18.84 14.43
N ASP A 9 -6.68 -18.99 14.27
CA ASP A 9 -5.90 -18.35 13.22
C ASP A 9 -6.58 -18.49 11.86
N PRO A 10 -6.80 -17.39 11.10
CA PRO A 10 -7.21 -17.54 9.71
C PRO A 10 -6.14 -18.35 8.98
N PRO A 11 -6.53 -19.31 8.13
CA PRO A 11 -5.55 -20.10 7.38
C PRO A 11 -4.67 -19.16 6.57
N ALA A 12 -3.36 -19.41 6.56
CA ALA A 12 -2.37 -18.58 5.85
C ALA A 12 -2.76 -18.31 4.39
N ASP A 13 -3.51 -19.23 3.78
CA ASP A 13 -4.04 -19.12 2.42
C ASP A 13 -5.02 -17.95 2.26
N ALA A 14 -5.82 -17.63 3.29
CA ALA A 14 -6.76 -16.52 3.25
C ALA A 14 -6.06 -15.14 3.23
N LEU A 15 -4.93 -15.01 3.95
CA LEU A 15 -4.10 -13.81 3.96
C LEU A 15 -3.38 -13.62 2.61
N VAL A 16 -2.90 -14.71 2.00
CA VAL A 16 -2.27 -14.66 0.68
C VAL A 16 -3.29 -14.22 -0.38
N VAL A 17 -4.49 -14.81 -0.37
CA VAL A 17 -5.59 -14.41 -1.26
C VAL A 17 -5.91 -12.93 -1.12
N SER A 18 -6.10 -12.43 0.11
CA SER A 18 -6.46 -11.03 0.33
C SER A 18 -5.39 -10.06 -0.18
N LEU A 19 -4.11 -10.38 0.04
CA LEU A 19 -2.98 -9.56 -0.44
C LEU A 19 -2.88 -9.59 -1.97
N THR A 20 -3.08 -10.76 -2.59
CA THR A 20 -3.06 -10.86 -4.06
C THR A 20 -4.22 -10.12 -4.73
N SER A 21 -5.43 -10.20 -4.16
CA SER A 21 -6.60 -9.46 -4.67
C SER A 21 -6.40 -7.95 -4.58
N ARG A 22 -5.82 -7.46 -3.48
CA ARG A 22 -5.47 -6.04 -3.29
C ARG A 22 -4.42 -5.58 -4.30
N ALA A 23 -3.36 -6.38 -4.52
CA ALA A 23 -2.34 -6.08 -5.52
C ALA A 23 -2.91 -5.97 -6.95
N ILE A 24 -3.86 -6.84 -7.31
CA ILE A 24 -4.56 -6.79 -8.61
C ILE A 24 -5.38 -5.50 -8.74
N ALA A 25 -6.10 -5.11 -7.68
CA ALA A 25 -6.89 -3.87 -7.68
C ALA A 25 -6.01 -2.62 -7.86
N ASN A 26 -4.84 -2.59 -7.21
CA ASN A 26 -3.88 -1.49 -7.34
C ASN A 26 -3.35 -1.40 -8.78
N ALA A 27 -2.90 -2.52 -9.35
CA ALA A 27 -2.41 -2.56 -10.73
C ALA A 27 -3.48 -2.10 -11.76
N ARG A 28 -4.75 -2.43 -11.52
CA ARG A 28 -5.86 -1.91 -12.33
C ARG A 28 -5.98 -0.39 -12.23
N ALA A 29 -5.90 0.17 -11.02
CA ALA A 29 -5.96 1.61 -10.82
C ALA A 29 -4.81 2.34 -11.55
N GLU A 30 -3.59 1.78 -11.52
CA GLU A 30 -2.43 2.30 -12.25
C GLU A 30 -2.68 2.36 -13.77
N LEU A 31 -3.16 1.26 -14.35
CA LEU A 31 -3.42 1.17 -15.80
C LEU A 31 -4.54 2.12 -16.25
N LEU A 32 -5.59 2.29 -15.44
CA LEU A 32 -6.66 3.23 -15.74
C LEU A 32 -6.19 4.69 -15.67
N TYR A 33 -5.31 5.01 -14.74
CA TYR A 33 -4.71 6.34 -14.66
C TYR A 33 -3.84 6.63 -15.89
N GLU A 34 -2.97 5.70 -16.30
CA GLU A 34 -2.13 5.89 -17.49
C GLU A 34 -2.96 6.09 -18.76
N LEU A 35 -4.09 5.39 -18.88
CA LEU A 35 -5.01 5.50 -20.02
C LEU A 35 -5.72 6.86 -20.10
N THR A 36 -5.96 7.49 -18.95
CA THR A 36 -6.67 8.78 -18.83
C THR A 36 -5.74 9.99 -18.76
N ALA A 37 -4.47 9.78 -18.37
CA ALA A 37 -3.46 10.83 -18.27
C ALA A 37 -2.84 11.25 -19.63
N SER A 38 -3.12 10.52 -20.71
CA SER A 38 -2.79 10.97 -22.07
C SER A 38 -3.64 12.19 -22.43
N GLU A 39 -3.01 13.36 -22.63
CA GLU A 39 -3.70 14.59 -23.04
C GLU A 39 -4.58 14.33 -24.28
N PRO A 40 -5.83 14.81 -24.32
CA PRO A 40 -6.67 14.72 -25.50
C PRO A 40 -6.11 15.68 -26.55
N LEU A 41 -5.16 15.19 -27.35
CA LEU A 41 -4.83 15.80 -28.62
C LEU A 41 -5.98 15.44 -29.56
N THR A 42 -6.86 16.41 -29.74
CA THR A 42 -8.00 16.50 -30.67
C THR A 42 -9.22 15.62 -30.37
N GLU A 43 -10.40 16.21 -30.63
CA GLU A 43 -11.74 15.59 -30.59
C GLU A 43 -11.88 14.55 -31.71
N ASP A 44 -10.99 13.55 -31.73
CA ASP A 44 -11.10 12.41 -32.62
C ASP A 44 -11.95 11.34 -31.92
N ASP A 45 -13.21 11.19 -32.34
CA ASP A 45 -14.16 10.15 -31.89
C ASP A 45 -13.53 8.74 -31.91
N ASP A 46 -12.55 8.51 -32.79
CA ASP A 46 -11.80 7.25 -32.89
C ASP A 46 -10.91 6.97 -31.66
N LEU A 47 -10.41 8.00 -30.97
CA LEU A 47 -9.55 7.85 -29.79
C LEU A 47 -10.36 7.44 -28.54
N GLU A 48 -11.56 8.00 -28.39
CA GLU A 48 -12.48 7.67 -27.29
C GLU A 48 -12.93 6.20 -27.38
N GLY A 49 -13.20 5.70 -28.59
CA GLY A 49 -13.50 4.30 -28.84
C GLY A 49 -12.34 3.36 -28.44
N ILE A 50 -11.09 3.74 -28.77
CA ILE A 50 -9.90 2.97 -28.41
C ILE A 50 -9.66 2.97 -26.90
N GLN A 51 -9.86 4.11 -26.23
CA GLN A 51 -9.75 4.22 -24.77
C GLN A 51 -10.79 3.34 -24.07
N GLU A 52 -12.04 3.34 -24.54
CA GLU A 52 -13.09 2.50 -23.95
C GLU A 52 -12.81 1.00 -24.17
N ASP A 53 -12.31 0.62 -25.34
CA ASP A 53 -11.92 -0.77 -25.61
C ASP A 53 -10.71 -1.20 -24.77
N ALA A 54 -9.72 -0.32 -24.59
CA ALA A 54 -8.59 -0.56 -23.69
C ALA A 54 -9.05 -0.72 -22.23
N ARG A 55 -10.02 0.08 -21.78
CA ARG A 55 -10.63 -0.04 -20.44
C ARG A 55 -11.32 -1.39 -20.26
N LYS A 56 -12.12 -1.82 -21.23
CA LYS A 56 -12.76 -3.15 -21.21
C LYS A 56 -11.74 -4.28 -21.14
N LEU A 57 -10.62 -4.16 -21.86
CA LEU A 57 -9.53 -5.14 -21.80
C LEU A 57 -8.86 -5.16 -20.42
N ILE A 58 -8.61 -4.00 -19.81
CA ILE A 58 -8.06 -3.92 -18.45
C ILE A 58 -9.02 -4.61 -17.46
N ASP A 59 -10.32 -4.33 -17.53
CA ASP A 59 -11.32 -4.96 -16.66
C ASP A 59 -11.36 -6.49 -16.86
N ALA A 60 -11.37 -6.96 -18.11
CA ALA A 60 -11.38 -8.39 -18.42
C ALA A 60 -10.11 -9.11 -17.92
N ILE A 61 -8.93 -8.52 -18.09
CA ILE A 61 -7.67 -9.09 -17.61
C ILE A 61 -7.64 -9.11 -16.08
N THR A 62 -8.10 -8.04 -15.44
CA THR A 62 -8.14 -7.93 -13.98
C THR A 62 -9.07 -8.99 -13.39
N GLU A 63 -10.27 -9.14 -13.95
CA GLU A 63 -11.24 -10.16 -13.54
C GLU A 63 -10.69 -11.57 -13.75
N GLN A 64 -10.04 -11.82 -14.89
CA GLN A 64 -9.45 -13.13 -15.16
C GLN A 64 -8.25 -13.44 -14.27
N ALA A 65 -7.47 -12.43 -13.87
CA ALA A 65 -6.41 -12.57 -12.89
C ALA A 65 -6.97 -12.89 -11.50
N ALA A 66 -8.01 -12.16 -11.06
CA ALA A 66 -8.68 -12.40 -9.78
C ALA A 66 -9.27 -13.83 -9.71
N LYS A 67 -9.98 -14.26 -10.76
CA LYS A 67 -10.54 -15.61 -10.84
C LYS A 67 -9.46 -16.70 -10.78
N ARG A 68 -8.34 -16.51 -11.49
CA ARG A 68 -7.21 -17.46 -11.44
C ARG A 68 -6.56 -17.52 -10.07
N VAL A 69 -6.47 -16.40 -9.37
CA VAL A 69 -5.98 -16.36 -7.99
C VAL A 69 -6.87 -17.22 -7.09
N GLU A 70 -8.19 -17.15 -7.21
CA GLU A 70 -9.11 -18.00 -6.44
C GLU A 70 -8.95 -19.49 -6.79
N GLU A 71 -8.91 -19.84 -8.07
CA GLU A 71 -8.80 -21.23 -8.55
C GLU A 71 -7.48 -21.93 -8.15
N LEU A 72 -6.37 -21.19 -8.05
CA LEU A 72 -5.07 -21.74 -7.65
C LEU A 72 -5.00 -22.16 -6.17
N HIS A 73 -5.84 -21.57 -5.31
CA HIS A 73 -5.85 -21.90 -3.88
C HIS A 73 -6.68 -23.14 -3.55
N GLU A 74 -7.68 -23.49 -4.37
CA GLU A 74 -8.45 -24.74 -4.20
C GLU A 74 -7.66 -25.99 -4.63
N GLY A 75 -6.54 -25.81 -5.35
CA GLY A 75 -5.81 -26.90 -6.01
C GLY A 75 -4.45 -27.31 -5.41
N ASN A 76 -3.93 -26.67 -4.35
CA ASN A 76 -2.54 -26.89 -3.94
C ASN A 76 -2.34 -27.13 -2.43
N ALA A 77 -2.67 -28.34 -1.97
CA ALA A 77 -2.01 -28.94 -0.83
C ALA A 77 -0.74 -29.66 -1.30
N VAL A 78 0.37 -28.94 -1.52
CA VAL A 78 1.76 -29.47 -1.46
C VAL A 78 2.78 -28.32 -1.59
N GLY A 79 3.55 -28.18 -0.50
CA GLY A 79 4.90 -27.64 -0.36
C GLY A 79 5.49 -26.70 -1.41
N SER A 80 5.62 -25.43 -1.02
CA SER A 80 6.89 -24.71 -1.17
C SER A 80 6.98 -23.65 -0.09
N GLU A 81 7.71 -23.97 0.97
CA GLU A 81 8.15 -23.05 2.00
C GLU A 81 8.96 -21.90 1.40
N LYS A 82 8.30 -20.75 1.24
CA LYS A 82 8.85 -19.45 1.63
C LYS A 82 7.73 -18.71 2.33
N LYS A 83 7.57 -19.02 3.62
CA LYS A 83 6.79 -18.19 4.55
C LYS A 83 7.28 -16.76 4.38
N SER A 84 6.44 -15.90 3.84
CA SER A 84 6.68 -14.47 3.79
C SER A 84 6.90 -14.02 5.22
N ASP A 85 8.10 -13.56 5.46
CA ASP A 85 8.70 -13.40 6.75
C ASP A 85 8.27 -12.03 7.36
N SER A 86 7.15 -11.48 6.89
CA SER A 86 6.57 -10.17 7.22
C SER A 86 5.34 -10.35 8.10
N ASN A 87 5.39 -9.80 9.30
CA ASN A 87 4.28 -9.85 10.26
C ASN A 87 3.33 -8.65 10.14
N TRP A 88 3.72 -7.57 9.44
CA TRP A 88 2.89 -6.39 9.26
C TRP A 88 2.73 -6.05 7.78
N GLN A 89 1.58 -5.49 7.43
CA GLN A 89 1.28 -4.91 6.13
C GLN A 89 1.07 -3.41 6.29
N LEU A 90 1.91 -2.62 5.63
CA LEU A 90 1.74 -1.18 5.52
C LEU A 90 0.89 -0.87 4.29
N THR A 91 -0.12 -0.03 4.43
CA THR A 91 -0.83 0.58 3.31
C THR A 91 -0.59 2.09 3.31
N LEU A 92 -0.11 2.63 2.19
CA LEU A 92 0.03 4.06 1.95
C LEU A 92 -1.04 4.51 0.96
N SER A 93 -1.94 5.37 1.40
CA SER A 93 -3.01 5.92 0.57
C SER A 93 -2.63 7.31 0.06
N SER A 94 -2.41 7.41 -1.24
CA SER A 94 -2.29 8.70 -1.92
C SER A 94 -3.66 9.34 -2.08
N GLY A 95 -3.76 10.66 -1.93
CA GLY A 95 -4.97 11.41 -2.28
C GLY A 95 -4.83 12.11 -3.62
N GLU A 96 -5.16 13.40 -3.68
CA GLU A 96 -5.30 14.14 -4.95
C GLU A 96 -4.03 14.23 -5.83
N LYS A 97 -2.86 13.97 -5.25
CA LYS A 97 -1.59 13.95 -6.00
C LYS A 97 -0.70 12.82 -5.52
N GLY A 98 -0.28 11.97 -6.44
CA GLY A 98 0.73 10.94 -6.26
C GLY A 98 2.17 11.50 -6.25
N CYS A 99 3.18 10.64 -6.16
CA CYS A 99 4.60 11.05 -6.17
C CYS A 99 5.27 10.80 -7.54
N GLN A 100 6.38 11.49 -7.82
CA GLN A 100 7.16 11.23 -9.04
C GLN A 100 7.79 9.82 -9.02
N PRO A 101 8.12 9.23 -10.19
CA PRO A 101 8.70 7.88 -10.25
C PRO A 101 10.03 7.72 -9.53
N ASP A 102 10.85 8.77 -9.52
CA ASP A 102 12.18 8.83 -8.93
C ASP A 102 12.18 9.25 -7.45
N THR A 103 11.03 9.67 -6.92
CA THR A 103 10.86 9.99 -5.50
C THR A 103 11.17 8.79 -4.61
N GLU A 104 12.11 8.94 -3.69
CA GLU A 104 12.40 7.93 -2.66
C GLU A 104 11.55 8.17 -1.42
N ILE A 105 11.05 7.09 -0.83
CA ILE A 105 10.19 7.15 0.34
C ILE A 105 10.78 6.25 1.42
N SER A 106 10.94 6.81 2.60
CA SER A 106 11.41 6.09 3.78
C SER A 106 10.42 6.23 4.93
N LEU A 107 10.38 5.20 5.76
CA LEU A 107 9.49 5.07 6.90
C LEU A 107 10.27 4.60 8.13
N VAL A 108 10.00 5.21 9.27
CA VAL A 108 10.43 4.73 10.58
C VAL A 108 9.20 4.57 11.47
N ILE A 109 9.11 3.48 12.20
CA ILE A 109 8.02 3.21 13.14
C ILE A 109 8.56 3.36 14.56
N CYS A 110 7.90 4.19 15.36
CA CYS A 110 8.29 4.49 16.73
C CYS A 110 7.34 3.81 17.71
N GLY A 111 7.92 3.16 18.71
CA GLY A 111 7.20 2.65 19.87
C GLY A 111 7.82 3.12 21.18
N ASP A 112 7.19 2.75 22.28
CA ASP A 112 7.56 3.19 23.64
C ASP A 112 8.95 2.73 24.09
N ARG A 113 9.47 1.63 23.51
CA ARG A 113 10.79 1.06 23.84
C ARG A 113 11.89 1.44 22.86
N GLY A 114 11.55 1.90 21.66
CA GLY A 114 12.53 2.25 20.64
C GLY A 114 11.92 2.57 19.28
N GLU A 115 12.77 2.72 18.28
CA GLU A 115 12.39 2.95 16.88
C GLU A 115 12.78 1.71 16.04
N SER A 116 12.08 1.50 14.93
CA SER A 116 12.46 0.51 13.93
C SER A 116 13.70 0.97 13.15
N ASP A 117 14.27 0.05 12.38
CA ASP A 117 15.14 0.43 11.27
C ASP A 117 14.38 1.28 10.24
N VAL A 118 15.13 1.99 9.40
CA VAL A 118 14.57 2.76 8.28
C VAL A 118 14.13 1.81 7.18
N TYR A 119 12.82 1.79 6.90
CA TYR A 119 12.26 1.07 5.77
C TYR A 119 12.29 1.96 4.53
N GLU A 120 13.10 1.60 3.54
CA GLU A 120 13.08 2.22 2.22
C GLU A 120 11.91 1.64 1.41
N ILE A 121 10.74 2.23 1.59
CA ILE A 121 9.47 1.82 0.96
C ILE A 121 9.55 1.89 -0.56
N LYS A 122 10.20 2.94 -1.07
CA LYS A 122 10.46 3.13 -2.49
C LYS A 122 11.87 3.67 -2.69
N LYS A 123 12.64 3.00 -3.55
CA LYS A 123 13.97 3.46 -3.98
C LYS A 123 13.90 4.02 -5.40
N ALA A 124 14.78 4.95 -5.76
CA ALA A 124 14.77 5.56 -7.10
C ALA A 124 14.90 4.56 -8.27
N LYS A 125 15.46 3.36 -8.04
CA LYS A 125 15.58 2.30 -9.05
C LYS A 125 14.34 1.42 -9.19
N GLN A 126 13.40 1.48 -8.25
CA GLN A 126 12.12 0.81 -8.36
C GLN A 126 11.18 1.69 -9.18
N ARG A 127 10.66 1.16 -10.29
CA ARG A 127 9.65 1.84 -11.13
C ARG A 127 8.27 1.85 -10.48
N LEU A 128 8.20 1.96 -9.14
CA LEU A 128 6.95 2.02 -8.42
C LEU A 128 6.37 3.43 -8.58
N ARG A 129 5.22 3.57 -9.22
CA ARG A 129 4.53 4.86 -9.28
C ARG A 129 3.49 4.91 -8.17
N LEU A 130 3.47 5.99 -7.40
CA LEU A 130 2.33 6.27 -6.54
C LEU A 130 1.45 7.23 -7.31
N PHE A 131 0.32 6.74 -7.78
CA PHE A 131 -0.65 7.55 -8.52
C PHE A 131 -1.57 8.30 -7.54
N PRO A 132 -2.25 9.36 -8.00
CA PRO A 132 -3.36 9.94 -7.26
C PRO A 132 -4.42 8.90 -6.92
N ASP A 133 -5.04 9.03 -5.75
CA ASP A 133 -6.13 8.18 -5.25
C ASP A 133 -5.83 6.67 -5.32
N CYS A 134 -4.57 6.30 -5.12
CA CYS A 134 -4.07 4.93 -5.16
C CYS A 134 -3.54 4.51 -3.78
N ASP A 135 -3.93 3.30 -3.39
CA ASP A 135 -3.41 2.61 -2.22
C ASP A 135 -2.22 1.73 -2.63
N MET A 136 -1.15 1.76 -1.86
CA MET A 136 0.03 0.94 -2.11
C MET A 136 0.44 0.18 -0.87
N GLU A 137 0.87 -1.05 -1.09
CA GLU A 137 1.00 -2.06 -0.06
C GLU A 137 2.41 -2.60 0.07
N PHE A 138 2.91 -2.61 1.30
CA PHE A 138 4.29 -2.99 1.59
C PHE A 138 4.34 -3.95 2.78
N PRO A 139 4.88 -5.17 2.60
CA PRO A 139 5.13 -6.07 3.71
C PRO A 139 6.28 -5.52 4.57
N LEU A 140 6.04 -5.42 5.88
CA LEU A 140 7.01 -5.00 6.88
C LEU A 140 7.29 -6.13 7.87
N ARG A 141 8.54 -6.18 8.34
CA ARG A 141 8.94 -7.04 9.45
C ARG A 141 9.32 -6.19 10.65
N LEU A 142 8.44 -6.11 11.64
CA LEU A 142 8.68 -5.35 12.88
C LEU A 142 9.08 -6.27 14.03
N VAL A 143 10.15 -5.90 14.73
CA VAL A 143 10.61 -6.58 15.95
C VAL A 143 9.99 -5.91 17.18
N ARG A 144 8.75 -6.27 17.54
CA ARG A 144 8.00 -5.67 18.67
C ARG A 144 8.72 -5.76 20.02
N SER A 145 9.64 -6.70 20.21
CA SER A 145 10.46 -6.78 21.43
C SER A 145 11.44 -5.61 21.57
N GLN A 146 11.88 -5.02 20.46
CA GLN A 146 12.79 -3.86 20.44
C GLN A 146 12.01 -2.54 20.41
N ILE A 147 10.96 -2.47 19.60
CA ILE A 147 10.20 -1.22 19.35
C ILE A 147 9.17 -0.97 20.47
N GLY A 148 8.55 -2.04 20.97
CA GLY A 148 7.50 -1.96 21.99
C GLY A 148 6.09 -1.75 21.43
N GLU A 149 5.27 -0.98 22.13
CA GLU A 149 3.92 -0.58 21.71
C GLU A 149 4.03 0.59 20.73
N LEU A 150 3.46 0.42 19.54
CA LEU A 150 3.59 1.38 18.43
C LEU A 150 2.67 2.57 18.69
N TYR A 151 3.21 3.79 18.65
CA TYR A 151 2.41 5.00 18.88
C TYR A 151 2.57 6.08 17.80
N LYS A 152 3.63 6.01 16.97
CA LYS A 152 3.96 7.01 15.97
C LYS A 152 4.67 6.40 14.78
N LEU A 153 4.53 7.01 13.62
CA LEU A 153 5.36 6.75 12.46
C LEU A 153 5.98 8.06 11.96
N ARG A 154 7.16 7.97 11.35
CA ARG A 154 7.81 9.08 10.64
C ARG A 154 7.91 8.67 9.17
N LEU A 155 7.19 9.37 8.31
CA LEU A 155 7.28 9.20 6.87
C LEU A 155 8.15 10.32 6.29
N GLN A 156 9.01 9.96 5.34
CA GLN A 156 9.91 10.90 4.69
C GLN A 156 9.95 10.65 3.17
N MET A 157 9.92 11.74 2.41
CA MET A 157 10.11 11.80 0.98
C MET A 157 11.48 12.41 0.64
N SER A 158 12.12 11.96 -0.44
CA SER A 158 13.34 12.58 -0.96
C SER A 158 13.12 14.04 -1.36
N GLU A 159 14.15 14.87 -1.18
CA GLU A 159 14.12 16.30 -1.50
C GLU A 159 14.46 16.58 -2.97
N SER A 160 13.85 15.83 -3.89
CA SER A 160 14.02 16.09 -5.31
C SER A 160 13.25 17.35 -5.72
N ALA A 161 13.86 18.17 -6.58
CA ALA A 161 13.25 19.41 -7.04
C ALA A 161 11.98 19.09 -7.86
N GLY A 162 10.82 19.56 -7.41
CA GLY A 162 9.55 19.34 -8.11
C GLY A 162 8.65 18.26 -7.51
N ASP A 163 9.14 17.51 -6.52
CA ASP A 163 8.35 16.45 -5.90
C ASP A 163 7.28 17.03 -4.98
N GLU A 164 6.04 16.61 -5.24
CA GLU A 164 4.89 16.89 -4.40
C GLU A 164 4.05 15.64 -4.30
N TRP A 165 3.63 15.28 -3.10
CA TRP A 165 2.78 14.13 -2.85
C TRP A 165 1.77 14.47 -1.75
N PHE A 166 0.50 14.14 -1.95
CA PHE A 166 -0.52 14.26 -0.92
C PHE A 166 -0.83 12.89 -0.33
N VAL A 167 -0.49 12.71 0.94
CA VAL A 167 -0.78 11.48 1.67
C VAL A 167 -2.08 11.65 2.43
N LYS A 168 -3.04 10.78 2.13
CA LYS A 168 -4.36 10.79 2.77
C LYS A 168 -4.31 10.03 4.09
N GLU A 169 -3.86 8.78 4.05
CA GLU A 169 -3.87 7.88 5.19
C GLU A 169 -2.72 6.88 5.11
N ILE A 170 -2.28 6.42 6.28
CA ILE A 170 -1.37 5.30 6.44
C ILE A 170 -2.05 4.28 7.35
N THR A 171 -2.00 3.01 6.98
CA THR A 171 -2.46 1.92 7.84
C THR A 171 -1.37 0.88 8.05
N LEU A 172 -1.33 0.32 9.26
CA LEU A 172 -0.47 -0.78 9.64
C LEU A 172 -1.35 -1.91 10.15
N GLU A 173 -1.37 -3.01 9.42
CA GLU A 173 -2.17 -4.19 9.70
C GLU A 173 -1.25 -5.33 10.14
N HIS A 174 -1.45 -5.86 11.35
CA HIS A 174 -0.72 -7.02 11.83
C HIS A 174 -1.36 -8.27 11.22
N LEU A 175 -0.59 -9.03 10.43
CA LEU A 175 -1.02 -10.21 9.68
C LEU A 175 -1.10 -11.46 10.58
N THR A 176 -1.62 -11.29 11.79
CA THR A 176 -1.77 -12.38 12.78
C THR A 176 -3.23 -12.47 13.26
N PRO A 177 -3.62 -13.57 13.93
CA PRO A 177 -5.00 -13.87 14.33
C PRO A 177 -5.64 -12.81 15.23
N ASP A 178 -4.80 -12.15 16.05
CA ASP A 178 -5.25 -11.12 17.00
C ASP A 178 -5.61 -9.79 16.32
N PHE A 179 -5.47 -9.71 14.98
CA PHE A 179 -5.82 -8.60 14.08
C PHE A 179 -5.64 -7.22 14.74
N GLU A 180 -4.46 -6.64 14.59
CA GLU A 180 -4.18 -5.28 15.05
C GLU A 180 -4.13 -4.36 13.83
N LEU A 181 -5.16 -3.53 13.66
CA LEU A 181 -5.17 -2.50 12.62
C LEU A 181 -4.95 -1.13 13.26
N LEU A 182 -3.84 -0.50 12.89
CA LEU A 182 -3.47 0.85 13.28
C LEU A 182 -3.72 1.80 12.13
N ARG A 183 -4.59 2.79 12.35
CA ARG A 183 -4.88 3.83 11.35
C ARG A 183 -4.23 5.16 11.72
N CYS A 184 -3.77 5.84 10.68
CA CYS A 184 -3.03 7.07 10.79
C CYS A 184 -3.50 8.04 9.68
N PRO A 185 -4.54 8.85 9.94
CA PRO A 185 -4.97 9.89 9.00
C PRO A 185 -3.87 10.95 8.89
N VAL A 186 -3.31 11.10 7.69
CA VAL A 186 -2.21 12.05 7.43
C VAL A 186 -2.77 13.35 6.88
N ASN A 187 -3.51 13.28 5.76
CA ASN A 187 -4.13 14.40 5.04
C ASN A 187 -3.20 15.62 4.89
N ARG A 188 -1.96 15.40 4.45
CA ARG A 188 -0.92 16.44 4.35
C ARG A 188 -0.10 16.33 3.08
N TRP A 189 0.46 17.48 2.71
CA TRP A 189 1.43 17.61 1.64
C TRP A 189 2.84 17.27 2.10
N PHE A 190 3.49 16.44 1.31
CA PHE A 190 4.93 16.20 1.30
C PHE A 190 5.47 16.94 0.09
N SER A 191 5.99 18.14 0.29
CA SER A 191 6.39 19.04 -0.81
C SER A 191 7.36 20.10 -0.30
N ARG A 192 8.30 20.52 -1.13
CA ARG A 192 9.10 21.75 -0.93
C ARG A 192 8.51 22.97 -1.66
N LEU A 193 7.46 22.77 -2.44
CA LEU A 193 6.82 23.77 -3.29
C LEU A 193 5.49 24.29 -2.73
N ARG A 194 4.91 23.58 -1.77
CA ARG A 194 3.64 23.90 -1.13
C ARG A 194 3.75 23.88 0.38
N GLU A 195 3.14 24.86 1.05
CA GLU A 195 3.06 24.89 2.51
C GLU A 195 2.47 23.57 3.06
N PRO A 196 3.09 22.96 4.08
CA PRO A 196 4.08 23.52 4.99
C PRO A 196 5.56 23.49 4.53
N PHE A 197 5.84 23.13 3.28
CA PHE A 197 7.19 22.97 2.73
C PHE A 197 8.01 21.85 3.41
N GLU A 198 7.30 20.87 3.96
CA GLU A 198 7.87 19.73 4.69
C GLU A 198 7.78 18.48 3.82
N VAL A 199 8.87 17.71 3.81
CA VAL A 199 8.95 16.39 3.17
C VAL A 199 9.06 15.26 4.20
N VAL A 200 9.00 15.61 5.49
CA VAL A 200 9.02 14.67 6.61
C VAL A 200 7.85 15.01 7.51
N HIS A 201 7.02 14.00 7.82
CA HIS A 201 5.94 14.15 8.78
C HIS A 201 6.00 13.03 9.80
N GLU A 202 5.89 13.42 11.06
CA GLU A 202 5.61 12.49 12.15
C GLU A 202 4.10 12.45 12.38
N VAL A 203 3.54 11.24 12.40
CA VAL A 203 2.10 11.04 12.50
C VAL A 203 1.79 9.99 13.56
N LEU A 204 0.80 10.29 14.40
CA LEU A 204 0.40 9.43 15.50
C LEU A 204 -0.44 8.25 15.00
N LEU A 205 -0.25 7.09 15.63
CA LEU A 205 -1.08 5.90 15.42
C LEU A 205 -2.29 6.05 16.35
N ILE A 206 -3.46 6.36 15.79
CA ILE A 206 -4.59 6.92 16.55
C ILE A 206 -5.61 5.85 16.94
N GLU A 207 -5.90 4.91 16.03
CA GLU A 207 -6.96 3.93 16.25
C GLU A 207 -6.39 2.51 16.27
N HIS A 208 -6.63 1.80 17.38
CA HIS A 208 -6.57 0.34 17.42
C HIS A 208 -7.99 -0.17 17.17
N LEU A 209 -8.29 -0.62 15.96
CA LEU A 209 -9.51 -1.38 15.72
C LEU A 209 -9.21 -2.84 16.12
N LYS A 210 -9.81 -3.28 17.24
CA LYS A 210 -9.82 -4.68 17.69
C LYS A 210 -11.07 -5.40 17.21
#